data_AF-A0A256XBS7-F1
#
_entry.id   AF-A0A256XBS7-F1
#
_cell.length_a   1.000
_cell.length_b   1.000
_cell.length_c   1.000
_cell.angle_alpha   90.00
_cell.angle_beta   90.00
_cell.angle_gamma   90.00
#
_symmetry.space_group_name_H-M   'P 1'
#
loop_
_entity.id
_entity.type
_entity.pdbx_description
1 polymer ?
#
loop_
_entity_poly.entity_id
_entity_poly.type
_entity_poly.pdbx_seq_one_letter_code
_entity_poly.pdbx_strand_id
1 'polypeptide(L)'
;MNLSYVLYSTFFLASLALALNFINILDSTNIAKSDIAQLVCDICFIYENPESQIVKFYYFKGNTIEIHNDVIVLDRPFWVFPSCGRQIGNKIYLPVSVDSSLKVSGVTCLKLEYEETKVSVSKCSFGG
;
A
#
# COMPACT_ATOMS: atom_id res chain seq x y z
N MET A 1 -19.76 29.62 -41.83
CA MET A 1 -19.32 28.92 -40.60
C MET A 1 -18.64 29.96 -39.71
N ASN A 2 -19.19 30.27 -38.54
CA ASN A 2 -18.70 31.38 -37.71
C ASN A 2 -17.30 31.07 -37.19
N LEU A 3 -16.33 31.96 -37.46
CA LEU A 3 -14.92 31.85 -37.05
C LEU A 3 -14.81 31.53 -35.54
N SER A 4 -15.69 32.12 -34.74
CA SER A 4 -15.80 31.88 -33.30
C SER A 4 -16.04 30.41 -32.96
N TYR A 5 -16.88 29.71 -33.74
CA TYR A 5 -17.19 28.30 -33.49
C TYR A 5 -15.96 27.41 -33.74
N VAL A 6 -15.19 27.70 -34.79
CA VAL A 6 -13.94 26.99 -35.10
C VAL A 6 -12.91 27.21 -33.99
N LEU A 7 -12.81 28.43 -33.46
CA LEU A 7 -11.93 28.74 -32.33
C LEU A 7 -12.36 27.99 -31.05
N TYR A 8 -13.64 27.98 -30.70
CA TYR A 8 -14.11 27.25 -29.51
C TYR A 8 -13.87 25.74 -29.63
N SER A 9 -14.16 25.15 -30.79
CA SER A 9 -13.96 23.71 -31.00
C SER A 9 -12.47 23.33 -30.95
N THR A 10 -11.57 24.15 -31.50
CA THR A 10 -10.13 23.87 -31.48
C THR A 10 -9.53 23.99 -30.08
N PHE A 11 -9.93 25.00 -29.30
CA PHE A 11 -9.51 25.12 -27.90
C PHE A 11 -10.01 23.97 -27.03
N PHE A 12 -11.26 23.53 -27.23
CA PHE A 12 -11.82 22.39 -26.51
C PHE A 12 -11.08 21.08 -26.84
N LEU A 13 -10.79 20.83 -28.12
CA LEU A 13 -10.05 19.63 -28.53
C LEU A 13 -8.60 19.64 -28.04
N ALA A 14 -7.95 20.81 -28.03
CA ALA A 14 -6.59 20.96 -27.51
C ALA A 14 -6.54 20.71 -25.99
N SER A 15 -7.48 21.26 -25.22
CA SER A 15 -7.54 21.04 -23.78
C SER A 15 -7.87 19.58 -23.42
N LEU A 16 -8.76 18.93 -24.19
CA LEU A 16 -9.07 17.51 -24.04
C LEU A 16 -7.86 16.64 -24.36
N ALA A 17 -7.14 16.91 -25.45
CA ALA A 17 -5.93 16.19 -25.81
C ALA A 17 -4.83 16.34 -24.74
N LEU A 18 -4.67 17.53 -24.17
CA LEU A 18 -3.79 17.76 -23.03
C LEU A 18 -4.22 16.92 -21.82
N ALA A 19 -5.50 16.96 -21.43
CA ALA A 19 -6.01 16.18 -20.30
C ALA A 19 -5.81 14.67 -20.48
N LEU A 20 -6.05 14.14 -21.68
CA LEU A 20 -5.84 12.72 -21.99
C LEU A 20 -4.36 12.30 -21.88
N ASN A 21 -3.41 13.20 -22.19
CA ASN A 21 -1.98 12.92 -22.00
C ASN A 21 -1.59 12.78 -20.52
N PHE A 22 -2.33 13.41 -19.60
CA PHE A 22 -2.10 13.29 -18.15
C PHE A 22 -2.82 12.09 -17.51
N ILE A 23 -3.67 11.35 -18.22
CA ILE A 23 -4.37 10.18 -17.67
C ILE A 23 -3.39 9.06 -17.30
N ASN A 24 -2.31 8.87 -18.06
CA ASN A 24 -1.30 7.86 -17.73
C ASN A 24 -0.49 8.19 -16.46
N ILE A 25 -0.60 9.41 -15.93
CA ILE A 25 0.03 9.83 -14.67
C ILE A 25 -0.85 9.49 -13.46
N LEU A 26 -2.13 9.18 -13.66
CA LEU A 26 -3.00 8.56 -12.65
C LEU A 26 -2.65 7.07 -12.52
N ASP A 27 -1.42 6.82 -12.10
CA ASP A 27 -0.84 5.50 -12.07
C ASP A 27 -1.40 4.69 -10.88
N SER A 28 -1.72 3.43 -11.16
CA SER A 28 -2.18 2.41 -10.20
C SER A 28 -1.20 2.18 -9.04
N THR A 29 0.05 2.64 -9.19
CA THR A 29 1.08 2.60 -8.15
C THR A 29 0.70 3.39 -6.89
N ASN A 30 -0.18 4.40 -6.98
CA ASN A 30 -0.64 5.14 -5.79
C ASN A 30 -1.53 4.29 -4.88
N ILE A 31 -2.35 3.39 -5.44
CA ILE A 31 -3.22 2.52 -4.66
C ILE A 31 -2.38 1.52 -3.86
N ALA A 32 -1.37 0.91 -4.50
CA ALA A 32 -0.49 -0.04 -3.83
C ALA A 32 0.37 0.60 -2.72
N LYS A 33 0.79 1.87 -2.88
CA LYS A 33 1.46 2.62 -1.81
C LYS A 33 0.53 2.87 -0.62
N SER A 34 -0.74 3.20 -0.89
CA SER A 34 -1.75 3.45 0.14
C SER A 34 -1.96 2.21 1.02
N ASP A 35 -2.08 1.02 0.43
CA ASP A 35 -2.34 -0.19 1.22
C ASP A 35 -1.14 -0.68 2.01
N ILE A 36 0.09 -0.46 1.53
CA ILE A 36 1.29 -0.73 2.33
C ILE A 36 1.39 0.26 3.49
N ALA A 37 1.13 1.55 3.26
CA ALA A 37 1.07 2.53 4.35
C ALA A 37 -0.01 2.16 5.36
N GLN A 38 -1.15 1.69 4.88
CA GLN A 38 -2.24 1.24 5.75
C GLN A 38 -1.87 -0.02 6.54
N LEU A 39 -1.20 -1.00 5.93
CA LEU A 39 -0.66 -2.16 6.65
C LEU A 39 0.27 -1.73 7.79
N VAL A 40 1.17 -0.78 7.53
CA VAL A 40 2.08 -0.24 8.55
C VAL A 40 1.31 0.43 9.69
N CYS A 41 0.28 1.23 9.37
CA CYS A 41 -0.58 1.83 10.38
C CYS A 41 -1.36 0.79 11.18
N ASP A 42 -1.91 -0.24 10.53
CA ASP A 42 -2.67 -1.33 11.16
C ASP A 42 -1.78 -2.13 12.13
N ILE A 43 -0.51 -2.39 11.75
CA ILE A 43 0.50 -2.99 12.64
C ILE A 43 0.71 -2.11 13.88
N CYS A 44 0.96 -0.81 13.69
CA CYS A 44 1.20 0.06 14.84
C CYS A 44 -0.04 0.23 15.72
N PHE A 45 -1.23 0.24 15.13
CA PHE A 45 -2.48 0.27 15.86
C PHE A 45 -2.62 -0.96 16.77
N ILE A 46 -2.38 -2.17 16.26
CA ILE A 46 -2.45 -3.40 17.07
C ILE A 46 -1.35 -3.42 18.14
N TYR A 47 -0.15 -2.94 17.81
CA TYR A 47 0.93 -2.83 18.79
C TYR A 47 0.57 -1.92 19.97
N GLU A 48 -0.09 -0.80 19.70
CA GLU A 48 -0.58 0.13 20.73
C GLU A 48 -1.86 -0.38 21.44
N ASN A 49 -2.58 -1.35 20.83
CA ASN A 49 -3.84 -1.89 21.33
C ASN A 49 -3.83 -3.44 21.32
N PRO A 50 -3.17 -4.09 22.30
CA PRO A 50 -2.94 -5.55 22.32
C PRO A 50 -4.18 -6.44 22.27
N GLU A 51 -5.35 -5.95 22.67
CA GLU A 51 -6.60 -6.73 22.61
C GLU A 51 -7.27 -6.70 21.23
N SER A 52 -6.71 -5.94 20.27
CA SER A 52 -7.26 -5.80 18.93
C SER A 52 -6.69 -6.82 17.96
N GLN A 53 -7.53 -7.24 17.02
CA GLN A 53 -7.15 -8.07 15.88
C GLN A 53 -7.68 -7.41 14.60
N ILE A 54 -6.89 -7.46 13.53
CA ILE A 54 -7.34 -7.02 12.20
C ILE A 54 -7.21 -8.19 11.22
N VAL A 55 -8.30 -8.49 10.53
CA VAL A 55 -8.31 -9.41 9.37
C VAL A 55 -8.77 -8.61 8.17
N LYS A 56 -7.88 -8.44 7.19
CA LYS A 56 -8.13 -7.49 6.11
C LYS A 56 -7.42 -7.90 4.82
N PHE A 57 -8.04 -7.51 3.71
CA PHE A 57 -7.44 -7.59 2.38
C PHE A 57 -6.64 -6.32 2.08
N TYR A 58 -5.41 -6.52 1.62
CA TYR A 58 -4.51 -5.46 1.17
C TYR A 58 -4.22 -5.64 -0.33
N TYR A 59 -4.10 -4.54 -1.06
CA TYR A 59 -3.82 -4.53 -2.49
C TYR A 59 -2.38 -4.11 -2.80
N PHE A 60 -1.52 -5.09 -3.05
CA PHE A 60 -0.12 -4.88 -3.43
C PHE A 60 0.09 -5.00 -4.95
N LYS A 61 -0.80 -4.44 -5.79
CA LYS A 61 -0.63 -4.58 -7.25
C LYS A 61 0.56 -3.75 -7.75
N GLY A 62 1.48 -4.40 -8.46
CA GLY A 62 2.69 -3.74 -9.00
C GLY A 62 3.79 -3.49 -7.97
N ASN A 63 3.65 -4.00 -6.75
CA ASN A 63 4.68 -3.99 -5.72
C ASN A 63 4.69 -5.33 -4.98
N THR A 64 5.86 -5.89 -4.73
CA THR A 64 6.00 -7.08 -3.88
C THR A 64 6.67 -6.64 -2.59
N ILE A 65 6.13 -7.05 -1.45
CA ILE A 65 6.77 -6.79 -0.16
C ILE A 65 7.13 -8.12 0.50
N GLU A 66 8.23 -8.10 1.25
CA GLU A 66 8.68 -9.23 2.05
C GLU A 66 8.61 -8.84 3.52
N ILE A 67 7.85 -9.61 4.30
CA ILE A 67 7.67 -9.40 5.73
C ILE A 67 8.53 -10.44 6.44
N HIS A 68 9.49 -9.95 7.23
CA HIS A 68 10.37 -10.72 8.09
C HIS A 68 10.12 -10.30 9.54
N ASN A 69 10.73 -11.02 10.48
CA ASN A 69 10.75 -10.58 11.87
C ASN A 69 11.39 -9.19 11.96
N ASP A 70 10.69 -8.28 12.63
CA ASP A 70 11.05 -6.89 12.88
C ASP A 70 11.19 -5.96 11.65
N VAL A 71 10.94 -6.45 10.42
CA VAL A 71 11.16 -5.65 9.22
C VAL A 71 10.26 -6.03 8.04
N ILE A 72 9.72 -5.00 7.38
CA ILE A 72 9.07 -5.09 6.08
C ILE A 72 10.04 -4.53 5.02
N VAL A 73 10.33 -5.32 4.00
CA VAL A 73 11.20 -4.94 2.88
C VAL A 73 10.34 -4.63 1.66
N LEU A 74 10.53 -3.43 1.12
CA LEU A 74 9.86 -2.96 -0.08
C LEU A 74 10.71 -3.26 -1.31
N ASP A 75 10.11 -3.86 -2.35
CA ASP A 75 10.76 -4.01 -3.66
C ASP A 75 10.98 -2.64 -4.32
N ARG A 76 9.96 -1.77 -4.28
CA ARG A 76 10.05 -0.37 -4.73
C ARG A 76 10.05 0.58 -3.53
N PRO A 77 11.10 1.38 -3.31
CA PRO A 77 11.16 2.29 -2.18
C PRO A 77 10.14 3.42 -2.33
N PHE A 78 9.36 3.64 -1.27
CA PHE A 78 8.57 4.85 -1.08
C PHE A 78 8.49 5.12 0.43
N TRP A 79 8.16 6.34 0.81
CA TRP A 79 8.22 6.77 2.20
C TRP A 79 6.92 6.50 2.95
N VAL A 80 7.04 5.90 4.15
CA VAL A 80 5.96 5.68 5.12
C VAL A 80 6.41 6.18 6.48
N PHE A 81 5.50 6.75 7.26
CA PHE A 81 5.77 7.20 8.62
C PHE A 81 5.13 6.25 9.65
N PRO A 82 5.85 5.23 10.15
CA PRO A 82 5.36 4.37 11.22
C PRO A 82 5.41 5.07 12.59
N SER A 83 4.34 4.98 13.41
CA SER A 83 4.35 5.50 14.80
C SER A 83 5.15 4.61 15.75
N CYS A 84 5.12 3.30 15.53
CA CYS A 84 5.73 2.28 16.37
C CYS A 84 7.12 1.81 15.89
N GLY A 85 7.77 2.54 14.98
CA GLY A 85 8.98 2.07 14.32
C GLY A 85 9.73 3.14 13.52
N ARG A 86 10.49 2.71 12.51
CA ARG A 86 11.27 3.61 11.64
C ARG A 86 11.52 3.02 10.26
N GLN A 87 11.74 3.86 9.27
CA GLN A 87 12.15 3.44 7.93
C GLN A 87 13.60 3.85 7.62
N ILE A 88 14.37 2.94 7.02
CA ILE A 88 15.71 3.21 6.48
C ILE A 88 15.77 2.67 5.06
N GLY A 89 15.78 3.57 4.06
CA GLY A 89 15.74 3.20 2.65
C GLY A 89 14.47 2.43 2.31
N ASN A 90 14.60 1.20 1.80
CA ASN A 90 13.48 0.33 1.45
C ASN A 90 13.04 -0.62 2.58
N LYS A 91 13.59 -0.46 3.80
CA LYS A 91 13.28 -1.31 4.96
C LYS A 91 12.50 -0.53 6.01
N ILE A 92 11.34 -1.03 6.42
CA ILE A 92 10.50 -0.47 7.47
C ILE A 92 10.61 -1.38 8.69
N TYR A 93 11.27 -0.91 9.74
CA TYR A 93 11.43 -1.64 11.00
C TYR A 93 10.23 -1.40 11.90
N LEU A 94 9.56 -2.46 12.30
CA LEU A 94 8.29 -2.47 13.05
C LEU A 94 8.30 -3.64 14.05
N PRO A 95 7.51 -3.59 15.14
CA PRO A 95 7.38 -4.71 16.07
C PRO A 95 6.49 -5.81 15.46
N VAL A 96 6.97 -6.45 14.39
CA VAL A 96 6.26 -7.48 13.63
C VAL A 96 6.93 -8.85 13.81
N SER A 97 6.11 -9.89 13.95
CA SER A 97 6.54 -11.29 14.04
C SER A 97 5.88 -12.09 12.92
N VAL A 98 6.63 -12.99 12.29
CA VAL A 98 6.13 -13.93 11.29
C VAL A 98 6.78 -15.31 11.50
N ASP A 99 6.01 -16.38 11.36
CA ASP A 99 6.52 -17.75 11.48
C ASP A 99 7.60 -18.07 10.43
N SER A 100 7.41 -17.55 9.22
CA SER A 100 8.33 -17.65 8.10
C SER A 100 8.25 -16.39 7.24
N SER A 101 9.33 -16.05 6.54
CA SER A 101 9.37 -14.89 5.65
C SER A 101 8.18 -14.91 4.68
N LEU A 102 7.29 -13.92 4.79
CA LEU A 102 6.09 -13.82 3.96
C LEU A 102 6.35 -12.90 2.78
N LYS A 103 6.34 -13.46 1.57
CA LYS A 103 6.29 -12.69 0.33
C LYS A 103 4.84 -12.49 -0.10
N VAL A 104 4.42 -11.24 -0.24
CA VAL A 104 3.04 -10.87 -0.60
C VAL A 104 3.02 -9.90 -1.78
N SER A 105 2.06 -10.12 -2.68
CA SER A 105 1.88 -9.38 -3.92
C SER A 105 0.42 -9.49 -4.36
N GLY A 106 -0.11 -8.50 -5.09
CA GLY A 106 -1.51 -8.50 -5.53
C GLY A 106 -2.49 -8.38 -4.35
N VAL A 107 -3.71 -8.90 -4.50
CA VAL A 107 -4.70 -8.93 -3.39
C VAL A 107 -4.30 -10.03 -2.42
N THR A 108 -3.99 -9.68 -1.17
CA THR A 108 -3.64 -10.66 -0.12
C THR A 108 -4.43 -10.39 1.14
N CYS A 109 -5.04 -11.42 1.72
CA CYS A 109 -5.65 -11.35 3.04
C CYS A 109 -4.59 -11.61 4.10
N LEU A 110 -4.44 -10.68 5.04
CA LEU A 110 -3.56 -10.82 6.20
C LEU A 110 -4.39 -10.75 7.47
N LYS A 111 -4.02 -11.60 8.42
CA LYS A 111 -4.44 -11.54 9.82
C LYS A 111 -3.28 -10.93 10.61
N LEU A 112 -3.60 -9.90 11.38
CA LEU A 112 -2.72 -9.24 12.31
C LEU A 112 -3.29 -9.43 13.72
N GLU A 113 -2.45 -9.90 14.64
CA GLU A 113 -2.82 -10.17 16.03
C GLU A 113 -1.64 -9.83 16.93
N TYR A 114 -1.92 -9.30 18.11
CA TYR A 114 -0.86 -9.04 19.09
C TYR A 114 -0.45 -10.35 19.77
N GLU A 115 0.84 -10.64 19.78
CA GLU A 115 1.42 -11.85 20.36
C GLU A 115 2.63 -11.45 21.23
N GLU A 116 2.45 -11.59 22.54
CA GLU A 116 3.41 -11.24 23.61
C GLU A 116 3.91 -9.79 23.58
N THR A 117 4.79 -9.46 22.64
CA THR A 117 5.51 -8.18 22.51
C THR A 117 5.53 -7.65 21.08
N LYS A 118 4.92 -8.35 20.13
CA LYS A 118 4.94 -8.02 18.70
C LYS A 118 3.59 -8.28 18.05
N VAL A 119 3.42 -7.81 16.82
CA VAL A 119 2.26 -8.10 15.98
C VAL A 119 2.59 -9.28 15.08
N SER A 120 1.94 -10.41 15.35
CA SER A 120 1.98 -11.60 14.51
C SER A 120 1.23 -11.34 13.20
N VAL A 121 1.89 -11.57 12.07
CA VAL A 121 1.33 -11.40 10.73
C VAL A 121 1.29 -12.74 10.01
N SER A 122 0.10 -13.16 9.62
CA SER A 122 -0.12 -14.41 8.90
C SER A 122 -1.06 -14.22 7.71
N LYS A 123 -0.95 -15.08 6.69
CA LYS A 123 -1.96 -15.13 5.62
C LYS A 123 -3.24 -15.72 6.17
N CYS A 124 -4.39 -15.16 5.79
CA CYS A 124 -5.67 -15.75 6.16
C CYS A 124 -5.76 -17.17 5.58
N SER A 125 -6.05 -18.15 6.44
CA SER A 125 -6.42 -19.50 6.01
C SER A 125 -7.92 -19.53 5.76
N PHE A 126 -8.32 -19.69 4.50
CA PHE A 126 -9.70 -20.05 4.17
C PHE A 126 -9.75 -21.58 4.23
N GLY A 127 -10.32 -22.13 5.30
CA GLY A 127 -10.40 -23.58 5.49
C GLY A 127 -10.97 -24.29 4.26
N GLY A 128 -10.29 -25.35 3.83
CA GLY A 128 -10.78 -26.36 2.90
C GLY A 128 -11.09 -27.65 3.65
#